data_AF-A0A4Q3FU99-F1
#
_entry.id   AF-A0A4Q3FU99-F1
#
_cell.length_a   1.000
_cell.length_b   1.000
_cell.length_c   1.000
_cell.angle_alpha   90.00
_cell.angle_beta   90.00
_cell.angle_gamma   90.00
#
_symmetry.space_group_name_H-M   'P 1'
#
loop_
_entity.id
_entity.type
_entity.pdbx_description
1 polymer ?
#
loop_
_entity_poly.entity_id
_entity_poly.type
_entity_poly.pdbx_seq_one_letter_code
_entity_poly.pdbx_strand_id
1 'polypeptide(L)'
;MKKFLLAFVLLAACKTEKKYIFIPGDIVKVQQTRFLILDYNKGRKGFFYKAQDLNHNNIVEYFSQERLYPGDVVARKSALDSVSKQVLLLSPKK
;
A
#
# COMPACT_ATOMS: atom_id res chain seq x y z
N MET A 1 37.95 -43.15 -6.03
CA MET A 1 36.79 -42.90 -5.16
C MET A 1 36.16 -41.57 -5.57
N LYS A 2 34.95 -41.59 -6.14
CA LYS A 2 34.25 -40.39 -6.64
C LYS A 2 33.55 -39.70 -5.47
N LYS A 3 34.05 -38.55 -5.03
CA LYS A 3 33.32 -37.68 -4.11
C LYS A 3 32.64 -36.60 -4.94
N PHE A 4 31.38 -36.86 -5.28
CA PHE A 4 30.45 -35.82 -5.69
C PHE A 4 30.25 -34.90 -4.48
N LEU A 5 30.94 -33.77 -4.46
CA LEU A 5 30.57 -32.68 -3.57
C LEU A 5 29.52 -31.86 -4.33
N LEU A 6 28.25 -32.17 -4.10
CA LEU A 6 27.13 -31.29 -4.42
C LEU A 6 27.35 -30.00 -3.63
N ALA A 7 28.10 -29.08 -4.21
CA ALA A 7 28.25 -27.73 -3.71
C ALA A 7 26.91 -27.03 -3.90
N PHE A 8 26.10 -27.08 -2.83
CA PHE A 8 25.28 -25.98 -2.37
C PHE A 8 24.54 -25.21 -3.49
N VAL A 9 23.41 -25.78 -3.91
CA VAL A 9 22.28 -25.11 -4.58
C VAL A 9 21.61 -24.04 -3.68
N LEU A 10 22.35 -23.47 -2.72
CA LEU A 10 21.84 -22.62 -1.64
C LEU A 10 22.25 -21.16 -1.78
N LEU A 11 22.97 -20.79 -2.83
CA LEU A 11 23.30 -19.39 -3.07
C LEU A 11 22.11 -18.66 -3.71
N ALA A 12 21.41 -17.95 -2.83
CA ALA A 12 20.75 -16.68 -3.09
C ALA A 12 19.42 -16.72 -3.85
N ALA A 13 18.41 -17.36 -3.26
CA ALA A 13 17.08 -16.76 -3.29
C ALA A 13 17.09 -15.46 -2.45
N CYS A 14 17.74 -14.41 -2.97
CA CYS A 14 17.64 -13.06 -2.41
C CYS A 14 16.21 -12.58 -2.68
N LYS A 15 15.28 -12.92 -1.78
CA LYS A 15 13.95 -12.32 -1.76
C LYS A 15 14.14 -10.85 -1.41
N THR A 16 14.23 -9.99 -2.43
CA THR A 16 14.17 -8.55 -2.23
C THR A 16 12.75 -8.24 -1.74
N GLU A 17 12.57 -8.19 -0.42
CA GLU A 17 11.30 -7.77 0.16
C GLU A 17 11.10 -6.28 -0.20
N LYS A 18 10.28 -6.05 -1.23
CA LYS A 18 9.87 -4.70 -1.62
C LYS A 18 8.92 -4.18 -0.55
N LYS A 19 9.48 -3.40 0.38
CA LYS A 19 8.71 -2.70 1.42
C LYS A 19 7.92 -1.55 0.80
N TYR A 20 6.61 -1.50 1.04
CA TYR A 20 5.72 -0.49 0.45
C TYR A 20 5.64 0.77 1.35
N ILE A 21 5.45 1.92 0.72
CA ILE A 21 5.23 3.22 1.39
C ILE A 21 3.87 3.70 0.89
N PHE A 22 2.98 4.11 1.79
CA PHE A 22 1.70 4.65 1.36
C PHE A 22 1.89 5.99 0.66
N ILE A 23 1.24 6.13 -0.48
CA ILE A 23 1.34 7.32 -1.33
C ILE A 23 0.01 8.09 -1.22
N PRO A 24 0.01 9.43 -1.34
CA PRO A 24 -1.22 10.20 -1.41
C PRO A 24 -2.20 9.63 -2.45
N GLY A 25 -3.45 9.45 -2.04
CA GLY A 25 -4.49 8.80 -2.83
C GLY A 25 -4.65 7.30 -2.55
N ASP A 26 -3.73 6.66 -1.84
CA ASP A 26 -3.93 5.28 -1.37
C ASP A 26 -5.05 5.23 -0.32
N ILE A 27 -5.88 4.19 -0.39
CA ILE A 27 -6.85 3.85 0.64
C ILE A 27 -6.31 2.62 1.39
N VAL A 28 -6.05 2.80 2.66
CA VAL A 28 -5.50 1.77 3.55
C VAL A 28 -6.57 1.35 4.56
N LYS A 29 -6.58 0.08 4.94
CA LYS A 29 -7.49 -0.42 5.98
C LYS A 29 -6.68 -0.77 7.21
N VAL A 30 -6.93 -0.03 8.28
CA VAL A 30 -6.34 -0.31 9.59
C VAL A 30 -7.47 -0.85 10.46
N GLN A 31 -7.35 -2.10 10.90
CA GLN A 31 -8.41 -2.84 11.59
C GLN A 31 -9.71 -2.88 10.77
N GLN A 32 -10.76 -2.18 11.20
CA GLN A 32 -12.06 -2.11 10.52
C GLN A 32 -12.32 -0.76 9.83
N THR A 33 -11.41 0.20 9.97
CA THR A 33 -11.56 1.56 9.46
C THR A 33 -10.71 1.76 8.21
N ARG A 34 -11.24 2.53 7.26
CA ARG A 34 -10.55 2.87 6.00
C ARG A 34 -10.06 4.29 6.06
N PHE A 35 -8.81 4.49 5.65
CA PHE A 35 -8.17 5.80 5.65
C PHE A 35 -7.67 6.12 4.25
N LEU A 36 -8.00 7.32 3.76
CA LEU A 36 -7.41 7.88 2.56
C LEU A 36 -6.15 8.64 2.93
N ILE A 37 -5.01 8.23 2.39
CA ILE A 37 -3.75 8.94 2.60
C ILE A 37 -3.77 10.24 1.81
N LEU A 38 -3.55 11.36 2.49
CA LEU A 38 -3.55 12.70 1.92
C LEU A 38 -2.13 13.20 1.67
N ASP A 39 -1.24 12.92 2.61
CA ASP A 39 0.16 13.34 2.55
C ASP A 39 1.03 12.41 3.41
N TYR A 40 2.33 12.41 3.18
CA TYR A 40 3.29 11.79 4.09
C TYR A 40 4.60 12.59 4.16
N ASN A 41 5.19 12.60 5.35
CA ASN A 41 6.51 13.12 5.58
C ASN A 41 7.43 12.03 6.14
N LYS A 42 8.64 11.92 5.59
CA LYS A 42 9.65 10.97 6.05
C LYS A 42 10.58 11.65 7.06
N GLY A 43 10.46 11.28 8.33
CA GLY A 43 11.38 11.70 9.38
C GLY A 43 12.58 10.77 9.53
N ARG A 44 13.48 11.11 10.47
CA ARG A 44 14.61 10.23 10.84
C ARG A 44 14.17 8.90 11.44
N LYS A 45 13.02 8.88 12.14
CA LYS A 45 12.52 7.72 12.91
C LYS A 45 11.42 6.92 12.20
N GLY A 46 10.91 7.37 11.05
CA GLY A 46 9.76 6.74 10.40
C GLY A 46 9.01 7.68 9.46
N PHE A 47 7.77 7.32 9.15
CA PHE A 47 6.87 8.05 8.28
C PHE A 47 5.71 8.62 9.08
N PHE A 48 5.40 9.89 8.84
CA PHE A 48 4.25 10.59 9.38
C PHE A 48 3.24 10.76 8.26
N TYR A 49 2.10 10.10 8.37
CA TYR A 49 1.04 10.15 7.38
C TYR A 49 -0.06 11.08 7.87
N LYS A 50 -0.53 11.95 6.97
CA LYS A 50 -1.79 12.66 7.13
C LYS A 50 -2.84 11.91 6.35
N ALA A 51 -3.91 11.48 7.02
CA ALA A 51 -4.95 10.67 6.41
C ALA A 51 -6.35 11.19 6.76
N GLN A 52 -7.33 10.81 5.98
CA GLN A 52 -8.75 11.08 6.22
C GLN A 52 -9.45 9.75 6.52
N ASP A 53 -10.13 9.67 7.66
CA ASP A 53 -11.03 8.55 7.94
C ASP A 53 -12.23 8.65 6.99
N LEU A 54 -12.45 7.60 6.20
CA LEU A 54 -13.54 7.57 5.23
C LEU A 54 -14.91 7.29 5.87
N ASN A 55 -14.95 6.77 7.10
CA ASN A 55 -16.19 6.51 7.82
C ASN A 55 -16.68 7.78 8.55
N HIS A 56 -15.77 8.50 9.20
CA HIS A 56 -16.10 9.66 10.04
C HIS A 56 -15.76 11.01 9.39
N ASN A 57 -15.11 11.00 8.22
CA ASN A 57 -14.74 12.17 7.42
C ASN A 57 -13.84 13.19 8.15
N ASN A 58 -13.13 12.77 9.20
CA ASN A 58 -12.17 13.58 9.93
C ASN A 58 -10.73 13.32 9.46
N ILE A 59 -9.86 14.31 9.69
CA ILE A 59 -8.43 14.20 9.38
C ILE A 59 -7.71 13.67 10.62
N VAL A 60 -6.82 12.70 10.40
CA VAL A 60 -5.99 12.07 11.43
C VAL A 60 -4.52 12.10 11.01
N GLU A 61 -3.64 12.22 11.99
CA GLU A 61 -2.20 12.07 11.81
C GLU A 61 -1.75 10.74 12.39
N TYR A 62 -1.03 9.95 11.61
CA TYR A 62 -0.59 8.61 11.96
C TYR A 62 0.92 8.49 11.78
N PHE A 63 1.61 7.95 12.78
CA PHE A 63 3.04 7.68 12.71
C PHE A 63 3.31 6.19 12.55
N SER A 64 4.17 5.86 11.58
CA SER A 64 4.62 4.49 11.32
C SER A 64 6.14 4.42 11.37
N GLN A 65 6.67 3.59 12.28
CA GLN A 65 8.12 3.31 12.33
C GLN A 65 8.52 2.29 11.26
N GLU A 66 7.60 1.42 10.86
CA GLU A 66 7.86 0.33 9.92
C GLU A 66 7.33 0.66 8.52
N ARG A 67 8.02 0.17 7.48
CA ARG A 67 7.47 0.18 6.13
C ARG A 67 6.56 -1.05 6.01
N LEU A 68 5.29 -0.80 5.78
CA LEU A 68 4.21 -1.79 5.77
C LEU A 68 4.23 -2.67 4.51
N TYR A 69 3.50 -3.78 4.57
CA TYR A 69 3.44 -4.73 3.46
C TYR A 69 2.45 -4.23 2.40
N PRO A 70 2.68 -4.52 1.11
CA PRO A 70 1.78 -4.10 0.03
C PRO A 70 0.31 -4.55 0.21
N GLY A 71 0.09 -5.64 0.96
CA GLY A 71 -1.26 -6.18 1.24
C GLY A 71 -2.14 -5.31 2.14
N ASP A 72 -1.55 -4.31 2.81
CA ASP A 72 -2.29 -3.39 3.68
C ASP A 72 -3.02 -2.28 2.89
N VAL A 73 -2.72 -2.16 1.59
CA VAL A 73 -3.37 -1.22 0.67
C VAL A 73 -4.60 -1.89 0.07
N VAL A 74 -5.77 -1.29 0.31
CA VAL A 74 -7.05 -1.83 -0.18
C VAL A 74 -7.36 -1.36 -1.58
N ALA A 75 -7.05 -0.10 -1.90
CA ALA A 75 -7.29 0.47 -3.22
C ALA A 75 -6.49 1.76 -3.42
N ARG A 76 -6.38 2.23 -4.67
CA ARG A 76 -5.92 3.59 -4.99
C ARG A 76 -7.11 4.42 -5.46
N LYS A 77 -7.31 5.61 -4.91
CA LYS A 77 -8.39 6.52 -5.28
C LYS A 77 -8.34 6.89 -6.77
N SER A 78 -7.14 7.07 -7.34
CA SER A 78 -6.98 7.31 -8.79
C SER A 78 -7.50 6.16 -9.66
N ALA A 79 -7.39 4.91 -9.20
CA ALA A 79 -8.00 3.76 -9.86
C ALA A 79 -9.52 3.74 -9.67
N LEU A 80 -10.02 4.05 -8.47
CA LEU A 80 -11.48 4.13 -8.19
C LEU A 80 -12.19 5.21 -9.02
N ASP A 81 -11.55 6.36 -9.19
CA ASP A 81 -12.09 7.47 -9.98
C ASP A 81 -12.11 7.14 -11.48
N SER A 82 -11.12 6.37 -11.96
CA SER A 82 -11.12 5.88 -13.35
C SER A 82 -12.19 4.81 -13.62
N VAL A 83 -12.45 3.93 -12.65
CA VAL A 83 -13.53 2.92 -12.74
C VAL A 83 -14.89 3.60 -12.68
N SER A 84 -15.10 4.55 -11.76
CA SER A 84 -16.38 5.27 -11.64
C SER A 84 -16.70 6.09 -12.90
N LYS A 85 -15.69 6.69 -13.54
CA LYS A 85 -15.87 7.39 -14.83
C LYS A 85 -16.20 6.43 -15.98
N GLN A 86 -15.61 5.24 -16.02
CA GLN A 86 -15.96 4.22 -17.02
C GLN A 86 -17.38 3.68 -16.82
N VAL A 87 -17.82 3.47 -15.58
CA VAL A 87 -19.19 3.03 -15.28
C VAL A 87 -20.23 4.10 -15.63
N LEU A 88 -19.92 5.39 -15.41
CA LEU A 88 -20.79 6.51 -15.81
C LEU A 88 -20.92 6.66 -17.33
N LEU A 89 -19.92 6.26 -18.11
CA LEU A 89 -19.96 6.28 -19.58
C LEU A 89 -20.71 5.09 -20.21
N LEU A 90 -21.02 4.06 -19.43
CA LEU A 90 -21.73 2.85 -19.88
C LEU A 90 -23.22 2.84 -19.52
N SER A 91 -23.74 3.92 -18.92
CA SER A 91 -25.18 4.05 -18.67
C SER A 91 -25.88 4.42 -19.99
N PRO A 92 -26.72 3.53 -20.58
CA PRO A 92 -27.46 3.88 -21.78
C PRO A 92 -28.43 5.02 -21.43
N LYS A 93 -28.33 6.15 -22.14
CA LYS A 93 -29.40 7.16 -22.16
C LYS A 93 -30.68 6.46 -22.60
N LYS A 94 -31.69 6.44 -21.73
CA LYS A 94 -33.08 6.22 -22.14
C LYS A 94 -33.54 7.38 -23.01
#